data_AF-A0AB73G2W7-F1
#
_entry.id   AF-A0AB73G2W7-F1
#
_cell.length_a   1.000
_cell.length_b   1.000
_cell.length_c   1.000
_cell.angle_alpha   90.00
_cell.angle_beta   90.00
_cell.angle_gamma   90.00
#
_symmetry.space_group_name_H-M   'P 1'
#
loop_
_entity.id
_entity.type
_entity.pdbx_description
1 polymer ?
#
loop_
_entity_poly.entity_id
_entity_poly.type
_entity_poly.pdbx_seq_one_letter_code
_entity_poly.pdbx_strand_id
1 'polypeptide(L)'
;MTRALFVCSRNRLRSPTAEAWFAGWPGIETDSAGVAPDAESIVSREQIAWADIIFVMERAHKARLSKQFGADLRNKKIICLDIPDKYAFMQPELIALLERRAGKFLRS
;
A
#
# COMPACT_ATOMS: atom_id res chain seq x y z
N MET A 1 9.20 9.99 11.51
CA MET A 1 9.26 8.97 10.45
C MET A 1 7.85 8.77 9.94
N THR A 2 7.66 8.61 8.64
CA THR A 2 6.33 8.39 8.02
C THR A 2 6.11 6.90 7.82
N ARG A 3 5.00 6.38 8.35
CA ARG A 3 4.62 4.96 8.25
C ARG A 3 3.66 4.75 7.09
N ALA A 4 4.12 4.07 6.05
CA ALA A 4 3.39 3.84 4.82
C ALA A 4 2.97 2.37 4.67
N LEU A 5 1.67 2.12 4.63
CA LEU A 5 1.11 0.79 4.36
C LEU A 5 0.67 0.68 2.90
N PHE A 6 1.23 -0.29 2.17
CA PHE A 6 0.86 -0.57 0.78
C PHE A 6 -0.07 -1.78 0.69
N VAL A 7 -1.21 -1.61 0.01
CA VAL A 7 -2.26 -2.63 -0.05
C VAL A 7 -2.63 -2.96 -1.49
N CYS A 8 -2.54 -4.25 -1.84
CA CYS A 8 -3.07 -4.80 -3.10
C CYS A 8 -4.05 -5.96 -2.84
N SER A 9 -4.32 -6.80 -3.85
CA SER A 9 -5.19 -7.97 -3.67
C SER A 9 -4.55 -9.03 -2.76
N ARG A 10 -3.47 -9.67 -3.23
CA ARG A 10 -2.89 -10.88 -2.62
C ARG A 10 -1.57 -10.67 -1.88
N ASN A 11 -1.06 -9.44 -1.86
CA ASN A 11 0.25 -9.14 -1.28
C ASN A 11 1.43 -9.92 -1.91
N ARG A 12 1.51 -9.97 -3.25
CA ARG A 12 2.59 -10.72 -3.95
C ARG A 12 3.49 -9.88 -4.85
N LEU A 13 2.91 -8.95 -5.60
CA LEU A 13 3.61 -8.25 -6.67
C LEU A 13 3.69 -6.75 -6.35
N ARG A 14 2.58 -6.03 -6.51
CA ARG A 14 2.54 -4.57 -6.44
C ARG A 14 2.86 -4.01 -5.06
N SER A 15 2.21 -4.54 -4.01
CA SER A 15 2.41 -4.01 -2.65
C SER A 15 3.74 -4.40 -2.03
N PRO A 16 4.26 -5.65 -2.18
CA PRO A 16 5.61 -5.96 -1.69
C PRO A 16 6.70 -5.23 -2.46
N THR A 17 6.52 -4.96 -3.77
CA THR A 17 7.47 -4.12 -4.53
C THR A 17 7.54 -2.71 -3.95
N ALA A 18 6.40 -2.13 -3.58
CA ALA A 18 6.37 -0.79 -3.00
C ALA A 18 7.03 -0.75 -1.62
N GLU A 19 6.74 -1.72 -0.75
CA GLU A 19 7.40 -1.87 0.53
C GLU A 19 8.92 -1.99 0.37
N ALA A 20 9.40 -2.97 -0.40
CA ALA A 20 10.82 -3.22 -0.59
C ALA A 20 11.56 -2.00 -1.17
N TRP A 21 10.92 -1.27 -2.10
CA TRP A 21 11.53 -0.09 -2.69
C TRP A 21 11.60 1.10 -1.74
N PHE A 22 10.49 1.43 -1.07
CA PHE A 22 10.42 2.61 -0.20
C PHE A 22 11.04 2.39 1.17
N ALA A 23 11.28 1.14 1.61
CA ALA A 23 12.05 0.83 2.81
C ALA A 23 13.48 1.41 2.77
N GLY A 24 14.04 1.63 1.57
CA GLY A 24 15.35 2.26 1.39
C GLY A 24 15.34 3.79 1.54
N TRP A 25 14.18 4.42 1.68
CA TRP A 25 14.09 5.89 1.74
C TRP A 25 14.27 6.40 3.18
N PRO A 26 15.07 7.46 3.38
CA PRO A 26 15.35 7.97 4.72
C PRO A 26 14.06 8.51 5.37
N GLY A 27 13.83 8.12 6.62
CA GLY A 27 12.68 8.59 7.41
C GLY A 27 11.35 7.93 7.06
N ILE A 28 11.34 6.90 6.21
CA ILE A 28 10.15 6.14 5.82
C ILE A 28 10.22 4.74 6.43
N GLU A 29 9.14 4.35 7.10
CA GLU A 29 8.89 2.97 7.50
C GLU A 29 7.77 2.42 6.62
N THR A 30 7.92 1.20 6.13
CA THR A 30 6.98 0.59 5.19
C THR A 30 6.49 -0.75 5.68
N ASP A 31 5.25 -1.06 5.33
CA ASP A 31 4.67 -2.38 5.48
C ASP A 31 3.74 -2.64 4.28
N SER A 32 3.41 -3.90 4.01
CA SER A 32 2.45 -4.25 2.98
C SER A 32 1.49 -5.37 3.36
N ALA A 33 0.32 -5.33 2.74
CA ALA A 33 -0.73 -6.31 2.97
C ALA A 33 -1.66 -6.50 1.75
N GLY A 34 -2.56 -7.46 1.86
CA GLY A 34 -3.58 -7.79 0.87
C GLY A 34 -4.99 -7.74 1.46
N VAL A 35 -5.97 -7.36 0.64
CA VAL A 35 -7.40 -7.35 1.04
C VAL A 35 -8.13 -8.66 0.70
N ALA A 36 -7.50 -9.54 -0.07
CA ALA A 36 -8.09 -10.80 -0.46
C ALA A 36 -7.89 -11.85 0.65
N PRO A 37 -8.86 -12.78 0.86
CA PRO A 37 -8.72 -13.84 1.85
C PRO A 37 -7.55 -14.79 1.59
N ASP A 38 -7.07 -14.86 0.34
CA ASP A 38 -5.93 -15.67 -0.10
C ASP A 38 -4.63 -14.86 -0.23
N ALA A 39 -4.56 -13.70 0.44
CA ALA A 39 -3.34 -12.89 0.49
C ALA A 39 -2.26 -13.56 1.35
N GLU A 40 -0.99 -13.37 1.00
CA GLU A 40 0.14 -13.88 1.78
C GLU A 40 0.21 -13.23 3.16
N SER A 41 -0.02 -11.92 3.21
CA SER A 41 -0.29 -11.17 4.43
C SER A 41 -1.63 -10.46 4.28
N ILE A 42 -2.64 -10.87 5.07
CA ILE A 42 -3.97 -10.24 5.08
C ILE A 42 -3.88 -8.98 5.94
N VAL A 43 -4.44 -7.87 5.42
CA VAL A 43 -4.42 -6.60 6.14
C VAL A 43 -5.08 -6.70 7.51
N SER A 44 -4.37 -6.24 8.54
CA SER A 44 -4.84 -6.27 9.92
C SER A 44 -5.23 -4.88 10.45
N ARG A 45 -5.99 -4.86 11.54
CA ARG A 45 -6.32 -3.61 12.27
C ARG A 45 -5.07 -2.92 12.80
N GLU A 46 -4.08 -3.71 13.22
CA GLU A 46 -2.81 -3.22 13.77
C GLU A 46 -2.01 -2.48 12.70
N GLN A 47 -1.92 -3.03 11.50
CA GLN A 47 -1.27 -2.36 10.35
C GLN A 47 -1.98 -1.05 10.00
N ILE A 48 -3.32 -1.05 9.98
CA ILE A 48 -4.12 0.17 9.74
C ILE A 48 -3.87 1.21 10.83
N ALA A 49 -3.85 0.79 12.10
CA ALA A 49 -3.61 1.67 13.24
C ALA A 49 -2.18 2.25 13.23
N TRP A 50 -1.19 1.43 12.87
CA TRP A 50 0.22 1.81 12.77
C TRP A 50 0.49 2.83 11.65
N ALA A 51 -0.16 2.69 10.49
CA ALA A 51 0.10 3.50 9.31
C ALA A 51 -0.37 4.96 9.44
N ASP A 52 0.48 5.91 9.06
CA ASP A 52 0.10 7.32 8.87
C ASP A 52 -0.62 7.52 7.54
N ILE A 53 -0.19 6.76 6.53
CA ILE A 53 -0.70 6.81 5.17
C ILE A 53 -0.87 5.40 4.60
N ILE A 54 -2.00 5.18 3.94
CA ILE A 54 -2.35 3.90 3.34
C ILE A 54 -2.46 4.09 1.83
N PHE A 55 -1.65 3.37 1.08
CA PHE A 55 -1.70 3.35 -0.38
C PHE A 55 -2.41 2.09 -0.85
N VAL A 56 -3.36 2.27 -1.75
CA VAL A 56 -4.05 1.16 -2.40
C VAL A 56 -3.75 1.17 -3.89
N MET A 57 -3.56 -0.01 -4.49
CA MET A 57 -3.25 -0.07 -5.94
C MET A 57 -4.44 0.34 -6.80
N GLU A 58 -5.67 -0.01 -6.40
CA GLU A 58 -6.88 0.20 -7.19
C GLU A 58 -8.06 0.60 -6.29
N ARG A 59 -9.08 1.24 -6.88
CA ARG A 59 -10.28 1.68 -6.15
C ARG A 59 -11.03 0.51 -5.49
N ALA A 60 -10.98 -0.67 -6.11
CA ALA A 60 -11.59 -1.89 -5.55
C ALA A 60 -10.97 -2.28 -4.20
N HIS A 61 -9.66 -2.09 -4.02
CA HIS A 61 -8.99 -2.34 -2.75
C HIS A 61 -9.46 -1.35 -1.68
N LYS A 62 -9.63 -0.07 -2.02
CA LYS A 62 -10.21 0.93 -1.10
C LYS A 62 -11.61 0.52 -0.64
N ALA A 63 -12.46 0.12 -1.58
CA ALA A 63 -13.82 -0.30 -1.27
C ALA A 63 -13.85 -1.51 -0.32
N ARG A 64 -12.98 -2.50 -0.55
CA ARG A 64 -12.81 -3.66 0.34
C ARG A 64 -12.32 -3.26 1.73
N LEU A 65 -11.28 -2.43 1.81
CA LEU A 65 -10.78 -1.89 3.08
C LEU A 65 -11.87 -1.14 3.86
N SER A 66 -12.59 -0.22 3.21
CA SER A 66 -13.66 0.54 3.84
C SER A 66 -14.81 -0.35 4.33
N LYS A 67 -15.13 -1.42 3.59
CA LYS A 67 -16.15 -2.39 4.02
C LYS A 67 -15.74 -3.18 5.26
N GLN A 68 -14.46 -3.54 5.39
CA GLN A 68 -13.97 -4.38 6.48
C GLN A 68 -13.54 -3.56 7.73
N PHE A 69 -12.97 -2.36 7.53
CA PHE A 69 -12.30 -1.57 8.56
C PHE A 69 -12.80 -0.12 8.63
N GLY A 70 -14.03 0.15 8.18
CA GLY A 70 -14.54 1.53 8.04
C GLY A 70 -14.40 2.40 9.29
N ALA A 71 -14.57 1.84 10.48
CA ALA A 71 -14.41 2.56 11.75
C ALA A 71 -12.95 2.96 12.03
N ASP A 72 -12.00 2.08 11.72
CA ASP A 72 -10.55 2.24 11.93
C ASP A 72 -9.92 3.22 10.92
N LEU A 73 -10.57 3.39 9.75
CA LEU A 73 -10.09 4.23 8.65
C LEU A 73 -10.50 5.71 8.74
N ARG A 74 -11.39 6.09 9.68
CA ARG A 74 -11.99 7.45 9.74
C ARG A 74 -10.98 8.59 9.78
N ASN A 75 -9.82 8.38 10.40
CA ASN A 75 -8.76 9.38 10.54
C ASN A 75 -7.50 9.03 9.74
N LYS A 76 -7.60 8.09 8.79
CA LYS A 76 -6.45 7.61 8.01
C LYS A 76 -6.43 8.22 6.62
N LYS A 77 -5.24 8.62 6.17
CA LYS A 77 -5.02 9.12 4.81
C LYS A 77 -4.92 7.96 3.84
N ILE A 78 -5.94 7.79 2.98
CA ILE A 78 -5.98 6.70 1.99
C ILE A 78 -5.82 7.25 0.58
N ILE A 79 -4.80 6.79 -0.13
CA ILE A 79 -4.47 7.22 -1.49
C ILE A 79 -4.57 6.04 -2.46
N CYS A 80 -5.37 6.20 -3.51
CA CYS A 80 -5.40 5.24 -4.61
C CYS A 80 -4.33 5.60 -5.64
N LEU A 81 -3.41 4.66 -5.87
CA LEU A 81 -2.33 4.81 -6.85
C LEU A 81 -2.78 4.50 -8.26
N ASP A 82 -3.92 3.84 -8.48
CA ASP A 82 -4.47 3.50 -9.81
C ASP A 82 -3.50 2.67 -10.69
N ILE A 83 -2.79 1.74 -10.07
CA ILE A 83 -1.78 0.87 -10.71
C ILE A 83 -2.42 -0.49 -11.05
N PRO A 84 -2.55 -0.84 -12.34
CA PRO A 84 -3.22 -2.07 -12.78
C PRO A 84 -2.42 -3.33 -12.40
N ASP A 85 -3.10 -4.47 -12.27
CA ASP A 85 -2.52 -5.76 -11.91
C ASP A 85 -1.88 -6.51 -13.09
N LYS A 86 -0.83 -5.93 -13.67
CA LYS A 86 -0.15 -6.49 -14.86
C LYS A 86 1.37 -6.50 -14.75
N TYR A 87 1.90 -6.31 -13.55
CA TYR A 87 3.33 -6.16 -13.32
C TYR A 87 3.88 -7.33 -12.52
N ALA A 88 5.09 -7.76 -12.86
CA ALA A 88 5.85 -8.69 -12.03
C ALA A 88 6.44 -7.97 -10.79
N PHE A 89 6.83 -8.77 -9.80
CA PHE A 89 7.53 -8.26 -8.62
C PHE A 89 8.85 -7.58 -9.03
N MET A 90 9.12 -6.40 -8.45
CA MET A 90 10.32 -5.58 -8.74
C MET A 90 10.52 -5.19 -10.21
N GLN A 91 9.46 -5.27 -11.02
CA GLN A 91 9.52 -4.84 -12.41
C GLN A 91 9.85 -3.33 -12.51
N PRO A 92 10.80 -2.89 -13.35
CA PRO A 92 11.22 -1.49 -13.43
C PRO A 92 10.08 -0.50 -13.70
N GLU A 93 9.15 -0.86 -14.59
CA GLU A 93 7.99 -0.01 -14.91
C GLU A 93 7.06 0.18 -13.71
N LEU A 94 6.92 -0.84 -12.87
CA LEU A 94 6.14 -0.76 -11.64
C LEU A 94 6.81 0.16 -10.64
N ILE A 95 8.13 0.04 -10.44
CA ILE A 95 8.90 0.92 -9.55
C ILE A 95 8.75 2.37 -9.99
N ALA A 96 8.96 2.67 -11.27
CA ALA A 96 8.81 4.02 -11.81
C ALA A 96 7.39 4.60 -11.57
N LEU A 97 6.35 3.78 -11.68
CA LEU A 97 4.97 4.19 -11.37
C LEU A 97 4.77 4.47 -9.88
N LEU A 98 5.30 3.60 -9.02
CA LEU A 98 5.23 3.74 -7.57
C LEU A 98 5.91 5.03 -7.12
N GLU A 99 7.14 5.30 -7.56
CA GLU A 99 7.87 6.52 -7.22
C GLU A 99 7.15 7.80 -7.66
N ARG A 100 6.60 7.78 -8.87
CA ARG A 100 5.86 8.92 -9.42
C ARG A 100 4.58 9.20 -8.64
N ARG A 101 3.86 8.15 -8.22
CA ARG A 101 2.52 8.29 -7.63
C ARG A 101 2.52 8.31 -6.11
N ALA A 102 3.26 7.42 -5.46
CA ALA A 102 3.39 7.35 -4.01
C ALA A 102 4.50 8.27 -3.49
N GLY A 103 5.64 8.33 -4.18
CA GLY A 103 6.83 9.04 -3.71
C GLY A 103 6.62 10.53 -3.43
N LYS A 104 5.72 11.21 -4.14
CA LYS A 104 5.35 12.61 -3.88
C LYS A 104 4.68 12.84 -2.53
N PHE A 105 4.15 11.80 -1.89
CA PHE A 105 3.55 11.86 -0.56
C PHE A 105 4.50 11.40 0.55
N LEU A 106 5.67 10.86 0.18
CA LEU A 106 6.67 10.32 1.11
C LEU A 106 7.92 11.21 1.20
N ARG A 107 8.15 12.12 0.25
CA ARG A 107 9.29 13.06 0.25
C ARG A 107 9.03 14.37 1.01
N SER A 108 7.92 14.47 1.75
CA SER A 108 7.51 15.68 2.47
C SER A 108 8.09 15.78 3.87
#